data_AF-A0A5C3KHN1-F1
#
_entry.id   AF-A0A5C3KHN1-F1
#
_cell.length_a   1.000
_cell.length_b   1.000
_cell.length_c   1.000
_cell.angle_alpha   90.00
_cell.angle_beta   90.00
_cell.angle_gamma   90.00
#
_symmetry.space_group_name_H-M   'P 1'
#
loop_
_entity.id
_entity.type
_entity.pdbx_description
1 polymer ?
#
loop_
_entity_poly.entity_id
_entity_poly.type
_entity_poly.pdbx_seq_one_letter_code
_entity_poly.pdbx_strand_id
1 'polypeptide(L)'
;NVIIFGETGVGKSSVINMIRGNTSRDDQAPVSSGAVGCTFSSQGYEANINGQEYMLWDTSGLNEGLRGTVDPRQAILNLVELFEKLDGRVHLLVYCIRGKRFRQVVKDNYDLFYTRLCNSNVPIVLVVTGLENETPDMDNWWKENADDFKEYKMRFKGHACITSTRGKLSKDGGYMFDEEYDESLKKVGMLIR
;
A
#
# COMPACT_ATOMS: atom_id res chain seq x y z
N ASN A 1 12.99 5.38 -5.82
CA ASN A 1 11.54 5.37 -6.13
C ASN A 1 10.92 4.09 -5.62
N VAL A 2 9.89 4.22 -4.78
CA VAL A 2 9.07 3.14 -4.28
C VAL A 2 7.65 3.35 -4.82
N ILE A 3 7.08 2.35 -5.49
CA ILE A 3 5.71 2.44 -6.00
C ILE A 3 4.78 1.67 -5.06
N ILE A 4 3.73 2.33 -4.61
CA ILE A 4 2.71 1.74 -3.73
C ILE A 4 1.44 1.55 -4.55
N PHE A 5 1.03 0.31 -4.73
CA PHE A 5 -0.08 -0.05 -5.60
C PHE A 5 -1.04 -1.04 -4.94
N GLY A 6 -2.27 -1.14 -5.46
CA GLY A 6 -3.32 -1.96 -4.88
C GLY A 6 -4.72 -1.43 -5.16
N GLU A 7 -5.74 -2.19 -4.77
CA GLU A 7 -7.15 -1.83 -5.00
C GLU A 7 -7.51 -0.47 -4.36
N THR A 8 -8.61 0.13 -4.81
CA THR A 8 -9.14 1.34 -4.18
C THR A 8 -9.58 1.05 -2.74
N GLY A 9 -9.31 1.98 -1.82
CA GLY A 9 -9.76 1.86 -0.42
C GLY A 9 -8.98 0.87 0.45
N VAL A 10 -7.85 0.34 -0.05
CA VAL A 10 -6.94 -0.52 0.75
C VAL A 10 -5.94 0.27 1.60
N GLY A 11 -5.96 1.60 1.56
CA GLY A 11 -5.15 2.43 2.45
C GLY A 11 -3.76 2.82 1.93
N LYS A 12 -3.52 2.84 0.61
CA LYS A 12 -2.25 3.26 0.00
C LYS A 12 -1.80 4.66 0.46
N SER A 13 -2.65 5.66 0.28
CA SER A 13 -2.40 7.04 0.69
C SER A 13 -2.24 7.16 2.22
N SER A 14 -2.98 6.36 2.99
CA SER A 14 -2.81 6.28 4.45
C SER A 14 -1.43 5.75 4.85
N VAL A 15 -0.91 4.74 4.15
CA VAL A 15 0.45 4.23 4.37
C VAL A 15 1.50 5.30 4.04
N ILE A 16 1.33 6.04 2.95
CA ILE A 16 2.23 7.16 2.60
C ILE A 16 2.24 8.22 3.68
N ASN A 17 1.06 8.67 4.11
CA ASN A 17 0.95 9.67 5.18
C ASN A 17 1.54 9.17 6.49
N MET A 18 1.35 7.89 6.82
CA MET A 18 1.95 7.29 8.00
C MET A 18 3.49 7.36 7.93
N ILE A 19 4.09 6.91 6.83
CA ILE A 19 5.55 6.94 6.64
C ILE A 19 6.10 8.37 6.72
N ARG A 20 5.39 9.34 6.14
CA ARG A 20 5.82 10.75 6.11
C ARG A 20 5.59 11.49 7.43
N GLY A 21 4.80 10.92 8.34
CA GLY A 21 4.47 11.53 9.62
C GLY A 21 3.53 12.74 9.50
N ASN A 22 3.61 13.66 10.46
CA ASN A 22 2.75 14.85 10.52
C ASN A 22 3.14 15.89 9.45
N THR A 23 2.71 15.68 8.22
CA THR A 23 2.78 16.69 7.15
C THR A 23 1.64 17.71 7.27
N SER A 24 1.82 18.90 6.68
CA SER A 24 0.74 19.89 6.60
C SER A 24 -0.43 19.31 5.81
N ARG A 25 -1.66 19.77 6.10
CA ARG A 25 -2.88 19.24 5.44
C ARG A 25 -2.81 19.32 3.91
N ASP A 26 -2.17 20.36 3.38
CA ASP A 26 -2.05 20.58 1.92
C ASP A 26 -1.00 19.68 1.26
N ASP A 27 -0.13 19.04 2.04
CA ASP A 27 0.92 18.13 1.58
C ASP A 27 0.58 16.65 1.89
N GLN A 28 -0.62 16.35 2.40
CA GLN A 28 -1.05 14.97 2.64
C GLN A 28 -1.50 14.29 1.34
N ALA A 29 -1.16 13.01 1.21
CA ALA A 29 -1.77 12.16 0.21
C ALA A 29 -3.28 12.07 0.48
N PRO A 30 -4.17 12.37 -0.48
CA PRO A 30 -5.60 12.45 -0.23
C PRO A 30 -6.19 11.14 0.30
N VAL A 31 -6.75 11.17 1.53
CA VAL A 31 -7.44 10.04 2.16
C VAL A 31 -8.95 10.30 2.19
N SER A 32 -9.71 9.71 1.28
CA SER A 32 -11.18 9.88 1.24
C SER A 32 -11.86 8.53 1.04
N SER A 33 -12.89 8.26 1.87
CA SER A 33 -13.73 7.05 1.79
C SER A 33 -14.63 7.02 0.55
N GLY A 34 -14.71 8.14 -0.16
CA GLY A 34 -15.50 8.33 -1.37
C GLY A 34 -14.68 9.02 -2.46
N ALA A 35 -13.37 8.79 -2.53
CA ALA A 35 -12.54 9.25 -3.65
C ALA A 35 -12.97 8.48 -4.91
N VAL A 36 -14.10 8.88 -5.46
CA VAL A 36 -14.50 8.57 -6.82
C VAL A 36 -13.53 9.32 -7.73
N GLY A 37 -12.56 8.59 -8.28
CA GLY A 37 -11.79 9.03 -9.45
C GLY A 37 -11.02 10.35 -9.33
N CYS A 38 -10.23 10.57 -8.26
CA CYS A 38 -9.42 11.79 -8.15
C CYS A 38 -7.90 11.60 -8.36
N THR A 39 -7.41 10.39 -8.64
CA THR A 39 -6.00 10.18 -9.02
C THR A 39 -5.93 9.64 -10.44
N PHE A 40 -6.25 10.50 -11.41
CA PHE A 40 -6.02 10.24 -12.84
C PHE A 40 -4.52 10.11 -13.18
N SER A 41 -3.63 10.53 -12.27
CA SER A 41 -2.17 10.44 -12.39
C SER A 41 -1.54 9.93 -11.10
N SER A 42 -0.42 9.23 -11.22
CA SER A 42 0.42 8.86 -10.09
C SER A 42 1.06 10.10 -9.47
N GLN A 43 1.01 10.22 -8.13
CA GLN A 43 1.60 11.35 -7.41
C GLN A 43 2.79 10.87 -6.57
N GLY A 44 3.90 11.59 -6.66
CA GLY A 44 5.13 11.34 -5.89
C GLY A 44 5.14 12.17 -4.61
N TYR A 45 5.61 11.56 -3.52
CA TYR A 45 5.76 12.18 -2.21
C TYR A 45 7.15 11.87 -1.65
N GLU A 46 7.86 12.90 -1.22
CA GLU A 46 9.14 12.75 -0.55
C GLU A 46 8.94 12.19 0.86
N ALA A 47 9.79 11.23 1.24
CA ALA A 47 9.76 10.62 2.56
C ALA A 47 11.18 10.30 3.04
N ASN A 48 11.46 10.64 4.29
CA ASN A 48 12.67 10.20 4.97
C ASN A 48 12.36 8.96 5.82
N ILE A 49 13.00 7.83 5.49
CA ILE A 49 12.85 6.58 6.24
C ILE A 49 14.23 6.23 6.79
N ASN A 50 14.37 6.27 8.13
CA ASN A 50 15.63 5.96 8.82
C ASN A 50 16.85 6.75 8.32
N GLY A 51 16.67 8.02 7.95
CA GLY A 51 17.75 8.90 7.48
C GLY A 51 18.07 8.78 6.00
N GLN A 52 17.33 7.96 5.24
CA GLN A 52 17.46 7.86 3.80
C GLN A 52 16.24 8.46 3.10
N GLU A 53 16.49 9.20 2.02
CA GLU A 53 15.45 9.86 1.22
C GLU A 53 14.85 8.89 0.19
N TYR A 54 13.52 8.89 0.12
CA TYR A 54 12.73 8.10 -0.82
C TYR A 54 11.70 9.00 -1.51
N MET A 55 11.40 8.65 -2.76
CA MET A 55 10.22 9.13 -3.45
C MET A 55 9.18 8.00 -3.47
N LEU A 56 8.07 8.19 -2.75
CA LEU A 56 6.94 7.28 -2.66
C LEU A 56 5.89 7.67 -3.69
N TRP A 57 5.52 6.75 -4.57
CA TRP A 57 4.55 6.98 -5.63
C TRP A 57 3.23 6.32 -5.27
N ASP A 58 2.20 7.12 -5.01
CA ASP A 58 0.82 6.64 -4.89
C ASP A 58 0.25 6.40 -6.29
N THR A 59 -0.34 5.23 -6.50
CA THR A 59 -1.03 4.92 -7.74
C THR A 59 -2.54 5.06 -7.58
N SER A 60 -3.23 5.39 -8.67
CA SER A 60 -4.67 5.13 -8.78
C SER A 60 -4.98 3.70 -8.35
N GLY A 61 -6.16 3.46 -7.76
CA GLY A 61 -6.55 2.11 -7.41
C GLY A 61 -6.53 1.19 -8.64
N LEU A 62 -5.82 0.07 -8.52
CA LEU A 62 -5.66 -0.92 -9.58
C LEU A 62 -6.98 -1.43 -10.16
N ASN A 63 -8.00 -1.43 -9.31
CA ASN A 63 -9.29 -2.02 -9.56
C ASN A 63 -10.42 -0.98 -9.66
N GLU A 64 -10.08 0.29 -9.92
CA GLU A 64 -11.08 1.31 -10.25
C GLU A 64 -11.86 0.97 -11.52
N GLY A 65 -11.40 0.01 -12.35
CA GLY A 65 -12.09 -0.37 -13.57
C GLY A 65 -13.03 -1.56 -13.53
N LEU A 66 -12.94 -2.42 -12.51
CA LEU A 66 -13.95 -3.46 -12.32
C LEU A 66 -15.07 -3.03 -11.35
N ARG A 67 -14.83 -2.00 -10.52
CA ARG A 67 -15.79 -1.52 -9.50
C ARG A 67 -15.92 0.01 -9.36
N GLY A 68 -15.20 0.80 -10.14
CA GLY A 68 -15.23 2.27 -10.13
C GLY A 68 -15.45 2.87 -11.53
N THR A 69 -14.98 4.09 -11.75
CA THR A 69 -15.24 4.89 -12.96
C THR A 69 -14.13 4.85 -14.02
N VAL A 70 -13.02 4.15 -13.79
CA VAL A 70 -11.81 4.23 -14.64
C VAL A 70 -11.59 2.92 -15.39
N ASP A 71 -11.64 2.90 -16.72
CA ASP A 71 -11.40 1.68 -17.54
C ASP A 71 -10.14 0.89 -17.08
N PRO A 72 -10.21 -0.44 -16.89
CA PRO A 72 -9.05 -1.28 -16.54
C PRO A 72 -7.82 -1.07 -17.46
N ARG A 73 -8.04 -0.74 -18.74
CA ARG A 73 -6.97 -0.39 -19.68
C ARG A 73 -6.31 0.93 -19.32
N GLN A 74 -7.09 1.92 -18.89
CA GLN A 74 -6.56 3.20 -18.45
C GLN A 74 -5.72 3.06 -17.18
N ALA A 75 -6.15 2.21 -16.23
CA ALA A 75 -5.35 1.88 -15.07
C ALA A 75 -3.99 1.27 -15.46
N ILE A 76 -3.97 0.37 -16.46
CA ILE A 76 -2.73 -0.19 -17.01
C ILE A 76 -1.84 0.90 -17.65
N LEU A 77 -2.42 1.75 -18.50
CA LEU A 77 -1.69 2.82 -19.19
C LEU A 77 -1.05 3.81 -18.20
N ASN A 78 -1.79 4.25 -17.18
CA ASN A 78 -1.27 5.17 -16.17
C ASN A 78 -0.01 4.63 -15.46
N LEU A 79 0.09 3.31 -15.31
CA LEU A 79 1.27 2.70 -14.70
C LEU A 79 2.41 2.61 -15.70
N VAL A 80 2.14 2.21 -16.94
CA VAL A 80 3.16 2.21 -17.99
C VAL A 80 3.77 3.61 -18.10
N GLU A 81 2.95 4.65 -18.12
CA GLU A 81 3.39 6.05 -18.10
C GLU A 81 4.22 6.39 -16.86
N LEU A 82 3.84 5.90 -15.67
CA LEU A 82 4.65 6.07 -14.46
C LEU A 82 6.02 5.38 -14.59
N PHE A 83 6.08 4.15 -15.09
CA PHE A 83 7.33 3.42 -15.29
C PHE A 83 8.25 4.10 -16.31
N GLU A 84 7.68 4.59 -17.41
CA GLU A 84 8.38 5.37 -18.43
C GLU A 84 8.90 6.70 -17.85
N LYS A 85 8.05 7.43 -17.12
CA LYS A 85 8.43 8.68 -16.43
C LYS A 85 9.58 8.47 -15.44
N LEU A 86 9.64 7.30 -14.81
CA LEU A 86 10.69 6.94 -13.88
C LEU A 86 11.94 6.37 -14.55
N ASP A 87 11.97 6.27 -15.88
CA ASP A 87 13.11 5.72 -16.65
C ASP A 87 13.53 4.34 -16.13
N GLY A 88 12.55 3.53 -15.72
CA GLY A 88 12.80 2.22 -15.10
C GLY A 88 13.49 2.24 -13.74
N ARG A 89 13.73 3.40 -13.12
CA ARG A 89 14.44 3.56 -11.83
C ARG A 89 13.54 3.26 -10.63
N VAL A 90 12.77 2.18 -10.71
CA VAL A 90 11.93 1.68 -9.62
C VAL A 90 12.75 0.71 -8.78
N HIS A 91 12.84 0.98 -7.49
CA HIS A 91 13.71 0.22 -6.57
C HIS A 91 12.91 -0.83 -5.79
N LEU A 92 11.64 -0.54 -5.53
CA LEU A 92 10.76 -1.39 -4.75
C LEU A 92 9.30 -1.20 -5.18
N LEU A 93 8.58 -2.31 -5.20
CA LEU A 93 7.13 -2.35 -5.31
C LEU A 93 6.53 -2.72 -3.95
N VAL A 94 5.63 -1.89 -3.45
CA VAL A 94 4.84 -2.17 -2.25
C VAL A 94 3.43 -2.50 -2.68
N TYR A 95 3.08 -3.78 -2.63
CA TYR A 95 1.72 -4.22 -2.88
C TYR A 95 0.89 -4.04 -1.60
N CYS A 96 -0.06 -3.12 -1.63
CA CYS A 96 -0.93 -2.81 -0.51
C CYS A 96 -2.28 -3.51 -0.68
N ILE A 97 -2.67 -4.29 0.32
CA ILE A 97 -3.98 -4.94 0.41
C ILE A 97 -4.61 -4.62 1.77
N ARG A 98 -5.92 -4.83 1.87
CA ARG A 98 -6.63 -4.76 3.15
C ARG A 98 -6.81 -6.16 3.73
N GLY A 99 -6.53 -6.32 5.01
CA GLY A 99 -6.70 -7.53 5.81
C GLY A 99 -8.15 -7.98 5.89
N LYS A 100 -8.55 -8.72 4.86
CA LYS A 100 -9.84 -9.39 4.70
C LYS A 100 -9.56 -10.75 4.10
N ARG A 101 -10.53 -11.66 4.11
CA ARG A 101 -10.41 -12.96 3.43
C ARG A 101 -9.82 -12.80 2.03
N PHE A 102 -8.84 -13.65 1.69
CA PHE A 102 -8.19 -13.64 0.38
C PHE A 102 -9.23 -13.74 -0.74
N ARG A 103 -8.98 -13.00 -1.82
CA ARG A 103 -9.86 -12.95 -3.00
C ARG A 103 -9.01 -13.10 -4.25
N GLN A 104 -9.55 -13.78 -5.27
CA GLN A 104 -8.90 -13.94 -6.57
C GLN A 104 -8.39 -12.62 -7.18
N VAL A 105 -9.08 -11.51 -6.94
CA VAL A 105 -8.65 -10.17 -7.39
C VAL A 105 -7.27 -9.76 -6.85
N VAL A 106 -6.86 -10.24 -5.68
CA VAL A 106 -5.52 -10.01 -5.12
C VAL A 106 -4.47 -10.68 -5.99
N LYS A 107 -4.74 -11.91 -6.44
CA LYS A 107 -3.88 -12.65 -7.35
C LYS A 107 -3.81 -12.00 -8.73
N ASP A 108 -4.97 -11.64 -9.28
CA ASP A 108 -5.06 -11.07 -10.64
C ASP A 108 -4.27 -9.75 -10.75
N ASN A 109 -4.36 -8.93 -9.70
CA ASN A 109 -3.61 -7.69 -9.55
C ASN A 109 -2.10 -7.92 -9.44
N TYR A 110 -1.68 -8.89 -8.62
CA TYR A 110 -0.28 -9.29 -8.52
C TYR A 110 0.28 -9.74 -9.88
N ASP A 111 -0.44 -10.60 -10.61
CA ASP A 111 0.01 -11.09 -11.92
C ASP A 111 0.08 -9.99 -12.98
N LEU A 112 -0.89 -9.06 -12.97
CA LEU A 112 -0.86 -7.92 -13.87
C LEU A 112 0.38 -7.05 -13.61
N PHE A 113 0.62 -6.69 -12.36
CA PHE A 113 1.63 -5.70 -12.05
C PHE A 113 3.03 -6.27 -12.03
N TYR A 114 3.21 -7.27 -11.19
CA TYR A 114 4.53 -7.78 -10.91
C TYR A 114 5.03 -8.63 -12.07
N THR A 115 4.19 -9.57 -12.52
CA THR A 115 4.59 -10.52 -13.56
C THR A 115 4.57 -9.88 -14.95
N ARG A 116 3.46 -9.21 -15.34
CA ARG A 116 3.28 -8.71 -16.71
C ARG A 116 3.90 -7.33 -16.95
N LEU A 117 3.70 -6.34 -16.07
CA LEU A 117 4.22 -4.99 -16.29
C LEU A 117 5.69 -4.85 -15.89
N CYS A 118 6.10 -5.45 -14.77
CA CYS A 118 7.46 -5.30 -14.24
C CYS A 118 8.41 -6.43 -14.67
N ASN A 119 7.92 -7.43 -15.42
CA ASN A 119 8.66 -8.65 -15.77
C ASN A 119 9.35 -9.33 -14.57
N SER A 120 8.79 -9.19 -13.37
CA SER A 120 9.36 -9.68 -12.10
C SER A 120 10.75 -9.14 -11.74
N ASN A 121 11.22 -8.06 -12.37
CA ASN A 121 12.59 -7.54 -12.21
C ASN A 121 12.79 -6.62 -11.00
N VAL A 122 11.71 -6.05 -10.45
CA VAL A 122 11.77 -5.14 -9.30
C VAL A 122 11.38 -5.90 -8.04
N PRO A 123 12.12 -5.81 -6.93
CA PRO A 123 11.70 -6.39 -5.66
C PRO A 123 10.26 -5.98 -5.28
N ILE A 124 9.46 -6.94 -4.78
CA ILE A 124 8.09 -6.70 -4.33
C ILE A 124 7.92 -7.14 -2.88
N VAL A 125 7.28 -6.29 -2.08
CA VAL A 125 6.89 -6.55 -0.69
C VAL A 125 5.38 -6.37 -0.51
N LEU A 126 4.82 -7.00 0.51
CA LEU A 126 3.39 -6.92 0.82
C LEU A 126 3.14 -6.05 2.06
N VAL A 127 2.17 -5.16 1.99
CA VAL A 127 1.65 -4.43 3.15
C VAL A 127 0.18 -4.75 3.30
N VAL A 128 -0.22 -5.25 4.47
CA VAL A 128 -1.59 -5.61 4.80
C VAL A 128 -2.13 -4.62 5.82
N THR A 129 -3.10 -3.81 5.42
CA THR A 129 -3.69 -2.75 6.26
C THR A 129 -5.01 -3.20 6.89
N GLY A 130 -5.54 -2.42 7.83
CA GLY A 130 -6.89 -2.66 8.38
C GLY A 130 -6.91 -3.74 9.46
N LEU A 131 -5.77 -3.95 10.14
CA LEU A 131 -5.56 -4.99 11.13
C LEU A 131 -5.58 -4.46 12.57
N GLU A 132 -6.01 -3.21 12.77
CA GLU A 132 -6.08 -2.52 14.08
C GLU A 132 -6.94 -3.22 15.15
N ASN A 133 -7.75 -4.21 14.79
CA ASN A 133 -8.57 -4.99 15.74
C ASN A 133 -8.24 -6.49 15.72
N GLU A 134 -7.14 -6.88 15.07
CA GLU A 134 -6.73 -8.28 14.99
C GLU A 134 -6.23 -8.78 16.36
N THR A 135 -6.50 -10.04 16.70
CA THR A 135 -6.15 -10.63 18.01
C THR A 135 -5.36 -11.93 17.79
N PRO A 136 -4.27 -12.21 18.54
CA PRO A 136 -3.70 -11.40 19.63
C PRO A 136 -2.92 -10.16 19.18
N ASP A 137 -2.54 -10.09 17.91
CA ASP A 137 -1.73 -9.02 17.33
C ASP A 137 -1.98 -8.91 15.82
N MET A 138 -1.53 -7.81 15.19
CA MET A 138 -1.69 -7.60 13.74
C MET A 138 -1.12 -8.76 12.90
N ASP A 139 -0.06 -9.43 13.35
CA ASP A 139 0.57 -10.53 12.60
C ASP A 139 -0.25 -11.83 12.64
N ASN A 140 -1.25 -11.94 13.52
CA ASN A 140 -2.15 -13.08 13.54
C ASN A 140 -2.84 -13.29 12.19
N TRP A 141 -3.23 -12.19 11.53
CA TRP A 141 -3.84 -12.27 10.21
C TRP A 141 -2.95 -12.99 9.19
N TRP A 142 -1.63 -12.74 9.22
CA TRP A 142 -0.70 -13.45 8.33
C TRP A 142 -0.64 -14.94 8.65
N LYS A 143 -0.62 -15.32 9.93
CA LYS A 143 -0.60 -16.74 10.35
C LYS A 143 -1.80 -17.51 9.78
N GLU A 144 -2.96 -16.87 9.70
CA GLU A 144 -4.20 -17.47 9.19
C GLU A 144 -4.31 -17.48 7.66
N ASN A 145 -3.67 -16.54 6.96
CA ASN A 145 -3.90 -16.32 5.52
C ASN A 145 -2.66 -16.58 4.64
N ALA A 146 -1.47 -16.83 5.20
CA ALA A 146 -0.22 -17.00 4.44
C ALA A 146 -0.26 -18.15 3.44
N ASP A 147 -0.99 -19.23 3.76
CA ASP A 147 -1.10 -20.40 2.90
C ASP A 147 -1.82 -20.10 1.58
N ASP A 148 -2.80 -19.18 1.57
CA ASP A 148 -3.48 -18.75 0.35
C ASP A 148 -2.47 -18.14 -0.64
N PHE A 149 -1.61 -17.22 -0.18
CA PHE A 149 -0.60 -16.60 -1.03
C PHE A 149 0.38 -17.62 -1.61
N LYS A 150 0.71 -18.66 -0.83
CA LYS A 150 1.57 -19.76 -1.26
C LYS A 150 0.88 -20.65 -2.29
N GLU A 151 -0.39 -21.00 -2.08
CA GLU A 151 -1.22 -21.76 -3.02
C GLU A 151 -1.32 -21.04 -4.37
N TYR A 152 -1.54 -19.73 -4.32
CA TYR A 152 -1.55 -18.87 -5.50
C TYR A 152 -0.14 -18.56 -6.05
N LYS A 153 0.94 -19.08 -5.45
CA LYS A 153 2.33 -18.88 -5.90
C LYS A 153 2.76 -17.40 -5.96
N MET A 154 2.18 -16.56 -5.11
CA MET A 154 2.59 -15.17 -4.92
C MET A 154 3.87 -15.14 -4.09
N ARG A 155 4.87 -14.35 -4.51
CA ARG A 155 6.18 -14.30 -3.86
C ARG A 155 6.54 -12.87 -3.51
N PHE A 156 6.83 -12.64 -2.24
CA PHE A 156 7.24 -11.36 -1.70
C PHE A 156 8.60 -11.47 -1.02
N LYS A 157 9.41 -10.41 -1.09
CA LYS A 157 10.67 -10.29 -0.35
C LYS A 157 10.46 -10.14 1.16
N GLY A 158 9.29 -9.64 1.55
CA GLY A 158 8.85 -9.49 2.93
C GLY A 158 7.38 -9.07 2.96
N HIS A 159 6.81 -9.06 4.16
CA HIS A 159 5.47 -8.53 4.40
C HIS A 159 5.43 -7.74 5.71
N ALA A 160 4.43 -6.88 5.86
CA ALA A 160 4.09 -6.23 7.12
C ALA A 160 2.57 -6.21 7.30
N CYS A 161 2.10 -6.69 8.45
CA CYS A 161 0.74 -6.53 8.91
C CYS A 161 0.66 -5.28 9.80
N ILE A 162 -0.22 -4.35 9.42
CA ILE A 162 -0.21 -2.99 9.95
C ILE A 162 -1.59 -2.40 10.16
N THR A 163 -1.63 -1.36 10.98
CA THR A 163 -2.61 -0.27 10.90
C THR A 163 -1.96 0.96 10.28
N SER A 164 -2.76 1.79 9.62
CA SER A 164 -2.33 3.12 9.13
C SER A 164 -3.17 4.25 9.73
N THR A 165 -3.92 3.94 10.80
CA THR A 165 -4.74 4.89 11.54
C THR A 165 -4.42 4.77 13.03
N ARG A 166 -4.33 5.93 13.68
CA ARG A 166 -4.24 6.02 15.14
C ARG A 166 -5.60 5.78 15.80
N GLY A 167 -6.68 5.79 15.03
CA GLY A 167 -8.04 5.63 15.55
C GLY A 167 -8.60 6.93 16.14
N LYS A 168 -9.60 6.81 17.01
CA LYS A 168 -10.22 7.97 17.67
C LYS A 168 -9.34 8.44 18.83
N LEU A 169 -9.40 9.75 19.11
CA LEU A 169 -8.82 10.29 20.34
C LEU A 169 -9.48 9.62 21.55
N SER A 170 -8.66 9.08 22.45
CA SER A 170 -9.13 8.49 23.69
C SER A 170 -9.54 9.57 24.69
N LYS A 171 -10.40 9.21 25.65
CA LYS A 171 -10.85 10.12 26.72
C LYS A 171 -9.70 10.55 27.63
N ASP A 172 -8.69 9.70 27.79
CA ASP A 172 -7.56 9.89 28.70
C ASP A 172 -6.35 10.57 28.03
N GLY A 173 -6.53 11.06 26.79
CA GLY A 173 -5.43 11.50 25.92
C GLY A 173 -4.86 10.35 25.08
N GLY A 174 -4.09 10.68 24.03
CA GLY A 174 -3.62 9.69 23.03
C GLY A 174 -4.74 9.18 22.13
N TYR A 175 -4.42 8.23 21.25
CA TYR A 175 -5.38 7.63 20.32
C TYR A 175 -5.52 6.12 20.53
N MET A 176 -6.67 5.59 20.11
CA MET A 176 -7.10 4.21 20.34
C MET A 176 -6.10 3.14 19.87
N PHE A 177 -5.37 3.40 18.79
CA PHE A 177 -4.45 2.45 18.16
C PHE A 177 -3.02 2.99 18.08
N ASP A 178 -2.60 3.79 19.08
CA ASP A 178 -1.25 4.37 19.09
C ASP A 178 -0.16 3.29 19.13
N GLU A 179 -0.35 2.21 19.88
CA GLU A 179 0.62 1.12 19.99
C GLU A 179 0.79 0.38 18.65
N GLU A 180 -0.31 -0.02 18.02
CA GLU A 180 -0.30 -0.70 16.72
C GLU A 180 0.23 0.21 15.62
N TYR A 181 -0.06 1.51 15.68
CA TYR A 181 0.43 2.50 14.72
C TYR A 181 1.95 2.68 14.82
N ASP A 182 2.49 2.78 16.04
CA ASP A 182 3.93 2.90 16.26
C ASP A 182 4.69 1.62 15.90
N GLU A 183 4.09 0.45 16.15
CA GLU A 183 4.60 -0.83 15.65
C GLU A 183 4.60 -0.88 14.12
N SER A 184 3.53 -0.40 13.49
CA SER A 184 3.38 -0.36 12.03
C SER A 184 4.44 0.52 11.36
N LEU A 185 4.79 1.67 11.95
CA LEU A 185 5.89 2.51 11.48
C LEU A 185 7.22 1.75 11.43
N LYS A 186 7.54 1.01 12.49
CA LYS A 186 8.77 0.20 12.56
C LYS A 186 8.77 -0.90 11.51
N LYS A 187 7.65 -1.64 11.37
CA LYS A 187 7.50 -2.72 10.40
C LYS A 187 7.69 -2.22 8.96
N VAL A 188 7.00 -1.14 8.58
CA VAL A 188 7.10 -0.57 7.23
C VAL A 188 8.49 0.01 6.98
N GLY A 189 9.10 0.69 7.96
CA GLY A 189 10.45 1.23 7.84
C GLY A 189 11.52 0.16 7.63
N MET A 190 11.37 -1.01 8.26
CA MET A 190 12.24 -2.17 8.01
C MET A 190 11.97 -2.82 6.64
N LEU A 191 10.71 -2.84 6.20
CA LEU A 191 10.29 -3.49 4.97
C LEU A 191 10.72 -2.74 3.70
N ILE A 192 10.75 -1.40 3.73
CA ILE A 192 11.09 -0.55 2.58
C ILE A 192 12.60 -0.36 2.37
N ARG A 193 13.43 -0.85 3.31
CA ARG A 193 14.88 -0.67 3.31
C ARG A 193 15.60 -1.34 2.14
#